data_AF-A0A454CM85-F1
#
_entry.id   AF-A0A454CM85-F1
#
_cell.length_a   1.000
_cell.length_b   1.000
_cell.length_c   1.000
_cell.angle_alpha   90.00
_cell.angle_beta   90.00
_cell.angle_gamma   90.00
#
_symmetry.space_group_name_H-M   'P 1'
#
loop_
_entity.id
_entity.type
_entity.pdbx_description
1 polymer ?
#
loop_
_entity_poly.entity_id
_entity_poly.type
_entity_poly.pdbx_seq_one_letter_code
_entity_poly.pdbx_strand_id
1 'polypeptide(L)' 'MAAKIRRNDEVIVLAGKDKGKKGKVTKVLAT' A
#
# COMPACT_ATOMS: atom_id res chain seq x y z
N MET A 1 -4.74 -15.81 8.73
CA MET A 1 -5.36 -14.68 8.00
C MET A 1 -4.37 -14.16 6.97
N ALA A 2 -4.74 -14.06 5.69
CA ALA A 2 -3.82 -13.60 4.65
C ALA A 2 -4.01 -12.09 4.42
N ALA A 3 -2.92 -11.33 4.49
CA ALA A 3 -2.95 -9.91 4.11
C ALA A 3 -3.17 -9.78 2.60
N LYS A 4 -4.08 -8.87 2.21
CA LYS A 4 -4.39 -8.57 0.80
C LYS A 4 -3.30 -7.74 0.12
N ILE A 5 -2.45 -7.06 0.88
CA ILE A 5 -1.34 -6.22 0.39
C ILE A 5 -0.06 -6.72 1.05
N ARG A 6 1.01 -6.84 0.25
CA ARG A 6 2.32 -7.36 0.65
C ARG A 6 3.44 -6.40 0.29
N ARG A 7 4.62 -6.60 0.90
CA ARG A 7 5.84 -5.88 0.50
C ARG A 7 6.12 -6.15 -0.97
N ASN A 8 6.52 -5.12 -1.68
CA ASN A 8 6.77 -5.10 -3.12
C ASN A 8 5.55 -5.06 -4.04
N ASP A 9 4.32 -4.99 -3.52
CA ASP A 9 3.14 -4.80 -4.37
C ASP A 9 3.09 -3.37 -4.94
N GLU A 10 2.62 -3.24 -6.18
CA GLU A 10 2.24 -1.95 -6.76
C GLU A 10 0.83 -1.56 -6.32
N VAL A 11 0.69 -0.36 -5.75
CA VAL A 11 -0.56 0.13 -5.18
C VAL A 11 -0.81 1.58 -5.56
N ILE A 12 -2.06 2.02 -5.41
CA ILE A 12 -2.48 3.41 -5.59
C ILE A 12 -3.12 3.94 -4.30
N VAL A 13 -2.86 5.20 -3.98
CA VAL A 13 -3.44 5.86 -2.80
C VAL A 13 -4.89 6.24 -3.08
N LEU A 14 -5.82 5.80 -2.22
CA LEU A 14 -7.26 6.04 -2.38
C LEU A 14 -7.76 7.33 -1.70
N ALA A 15 -7.07 7.83 -0.67
CA ALA A 15 -7.48 8.99 0.11
C ALA A 15 -6.29 9.77 0.69
N GLY A 16 -6.49 11.05 1.03
CA GLY A 16 -5.48 11.96 1.57
C GLY A 16 -4.80 12.84 0.51
N LYS A 17 -3.78 13.60 0.94
CA LYS A 17 -3.02 14.56 0.10
C LYS A 17 -2.43 13.93 -1.16
N ASP A 18 -2.03 12.66 -1.07
CA ASP A 18 -1.34 11.92 -2.12
C ASP A 18 -2.28 11.00 -2.93
N LYS A 19 -3.60 11.22 -2.86
CA LYS A 19 -4.59 10.43 -3.60
C LYS A 19 -4.25 10.37 -5.09
N GLY A 20 -4.36 9.18 -5.68
CA GLY A 20 -4.06 8.92 -7.09
C GLY A 20 -2.59 8.61 -7.39
N LYS A 21 -1.66 8.85 -6.45
CA LYS A 21 -0.26 8.46 -6.63
C LYS A 21 -0.11 6.94 -6.59
N LYS A 22 0.70 6.41 -7.50
CA LYS A 22 1.08 5.00 -7.57
C LYS A 22 2.46 4.80 -6.94
N GLY A 23 2.70 3.64 -6.34
CA GLY A 23 3.99 3.33 -5.75
C GLY A 23 4.09 1.88 -5.29
N LYS A 24 5.30 1.49 -4.87
CA LYS A 24 5.60 0.15 -4.39
C LYS A 24 5.61 0.11 -2.86
N VAL A 25 5.02 -0.92 -2.26
CA VAL A 25 4.98 -1.07 -0.80
C VAL A 25 6.35 -1.44 -0.25
N THR A 26 6.91 -0.60 0.63
CA THR A 26 8.22 -0.83 1.27
C THR A 26 8.12 -1.68 2.54
N LYS A 27 7.09 -1.46 3.35
CA LYS A 27 6.82 -2.18 4.59
C LYS A 27 5.32 -2.20 4.87
N VAL A 28 4.80 -3.34 5.30
CA VAL A 28 3.45 -3.46 5.88
C VAL A 28 3.62 -3.54 7.39
N LEU A 29 2.98 -2.64 8.12
CA LEU A 29 2.95 -2.67 9.58
C LEU A 29 1.74 -3.52 9.98
N ALA A 30 1.99 -4.66 10.60
CA ALA A 30 0.95 -5.50 11.20
C ALA A 30 0.90 -5.25 12.71
N THR A 31 -0.29 -5.30 13.27
CA THR A 31 -0.53 -5.36 14.73
C THR A 31 -0.60 -6.81 15.16
#